data_AF-A0A2V2DGM1-F1
#
_entry.id   AF-A0A2V2DGM1-F1
#
_cell.length_a   1.000
_cell.length_b   1.000
_cell.length_c   1.000
_cell.angle_alpha   90.00
_cell.angle_beta   90.00
_cell.angle_gamma   90.00
#
_symmetry.space_group_name_H-M   'P 1'
#
loop_
_entity.id
_entity.type
_entity.pdbx_description
1 polymer ?
#
loop_
_entity_poly.entity_id
_entity_poly.type
_entity_poly.pdbx_seq_one_letter_code
_entity_poly.pdbx_strand_id
1 'polypeptide(L)'
;MDKAWVDKKKQEYADKINAYKESLLEYVKNIKYIDEKTREDAVEAYEYGCYETVGYLLNRAYFSYFQNREKVEAEAKQLKQINEHIEDIRTYRVEKEKIYDICLDSEPIEFDGDIIITDPSYILKKMLERNHWERCGHGSNMEVFGFTKYITHDTICGDWSCCTYNTDTGEVIGHFSADAGMVGVFLLKEVLKYNPDFDYHIKKPWTTTWIRNFKGTVQVIVKEEPYEHEEDWLYFMNYVVEVVGHGINKETGEPINFVGKQAMENEE
;
A
#
# COMPACT_ATOMS: atom_id res chain seq x y z
N MET A 1 4.69 0.99 10.35
CA MET A 1 5.52 2.20 10.27
C MET A 1 4.87 3.39 10.95
N ASP A 2 5.64 4.16 11.71
CA ASP A 2 5.13 5.38 12.34
C ASP A 2 5.13 6.60 11.40
N LYS A 3 4.51 7.69 11.85
CA LYS A 3 4.44 8.95 11.09
C LYS A 3 5.81 9.53 10.78
N ALA A 4 6.78 9.41 11.69
CA ALA A 4 8.12 9.97 11.47
C ALA A 4 8.86 9.22 10.36
N TRP A 5 8.69 7.90 10.27
CA TRP A 5 9.18 7.08 9.17
C TRP A 5 8.51 7.47 7.85
N VAL A 6 7.18 7.64 7.83
CA VAL A 6 6.43 8.03 6.63
C VAL A 6 6.90 9.39 6.11
N ASP A 7 6.96 10.40 6.98
CA ASP A 7 7.39 11.75 6.64
C ASP A 7 8.84 11.75 6.13
N LYS A 8 9.72 10.97 6.76
CA LYS A 8 11.10 10.80 6.31
C LYS A 8 11.18 10.17 4.92
N LYS A 9 10.44 9.09 4.65
CA LYS A 9 10.43 8.42 3.34
C LYS A 9 9.91 9.32 2.23
N LYS A 10 8.86 10.08 2.52
CA LYS A 10 8.35 11.11 1.61
C LYS A 10 9.41 12.15 1.28
N GLN A 11 10.14 12.64 2.29
CA GLN A 11 11.22 13.61 2.08
C GLN A 11 12.38 13.02 1.28
N GLU A 12 12.87 11.81 1.62
CA GLU A 12 13.93 11.12 0.88
C GLU A 12 13.57 10.95 -0.60
N TYR A 13 12.31 10.60 -0.89
CA TYR A 13 11.84 10.43 -2.26
C TYR A 13 11.68 11.77 -2.99
N ALA A 14 11.18 12.81 -2.31
CA ALA A 14 11.11 14.16 -2.86
C ALA A 14 12.51 14.70 -3.22
N ASP A 15 13.50 14.50 -2.34
CA ASP A 15 14.89 14.90 -2.56
C ASP A 15 15.50 14.15 -3.75
N LYS A 16 15.25 12.83 -3.86
CA LYS A 16 15.65 12.01 -5.01
C LYS A 16 15.08 12.57 -6.32
N ILE A 17 13.79 12.91 -6.35
CA ILE A 17 13.15 13.46 -7.55
C ILE A 17 13.69 14.85 -7.89
N ASN A 18 13.99 15.68 -6.91
CA ASN A 18 14.63 16.97 -7.16
C ASN A 18 16.03 16.79 -7.77
N ALA A 19 16.84 15.87 -7.24
CA ALA A 19 18.14 15.53 -7.83
C ALA A 19 18.02 15.02 -9.28
N TYR A 20 16.98 14.25 -9.60
CA TYR A 20 16.70 13.80 -10.96
C TYR A 20 16.32 14.94 -11.90
N LYS A 21 15.53 15.90 -11.42
CA LYS A 21 15.20 17.12 -12.18
C LYS A 21 16.44 17.97 -12.45
N GLU A 22 17.33 18.12 -11.47
CA GLU A 22 18.59 18.85 -11.66
C GLU A 22 19.50 18.15 -12.67
N SER A 23 19.66 16.83 -12.53
CA SER A 23 20.44 15.99 -13.46
C SER A 23 19.89 16.06 -14.90
N LEU A 24 18.58 16.04 -15.07
CA LEU A 24 17.92 16.18 -16.37
C LEU A 24 18.20 17.55 -17.00
N LEU A 25 18.06 18.64 -16.23
CA LEU A 25 18.31 19.98 -16.74
C LEU A 25 19.78 20.17 -17.15
N GLU A 26 20.70 19.67 -16.33
CA GLU A 26 22.13 19.69 -16.64
C GLU A 26 22.45 18.88 -17.89
N TYR A 27 21.80 17.72 -18.07
CA TYR A 27 21.94 16.93 -19.28
C TYR A 27 21.46 17.69 -20.52
N VAL A 28 20.25 18.25 -20.50
CA VAL A 28 19.69 19.05 -21.60
C VAL A 28 20.59 20.23 -21.97
N LYS A 29 21.22 20.90 -20.98
CA LYS A 29 22.10 22.04 -21.23
C LYS A 29 23.43 21.67 -21.88
N ASN A 30 23.97 20.49 -21.61
CA ASN A 30 25.34 20.12 -22.01
C ASN A 30 25.44 19.09 -23.14
N ILE A 31 24.31 18.49 -23.50
CA ILE A 31 24.25 17.46 -24.54
C ILE A 31 24.70 18.02 -25.90
N LYS A 32 25.59 17.28 -26.57
CA LYS A 32 26.29 17.77 -27.77
C LYS A 32 25.56 17.52 -29.08
N TYR A 33 24.59 16.61 -29.07
CA TYR A 33 23.95 16.09 -30.28
C TYR A 33 22.56 16.69 -30.55
N ILE A 34 22.18 17.73 -29.80
CA ILE A 34 20.96 18.51 -30.07
C ILE A 34 21.31 19.90 -30.58
N ASP A 35 20.52 20.42 -31.50
CA ASP A 35 20.64 21.81 -31.96
C ASP A 35 20.10 22.81 -30.91
N GLU A 36 20.40 24.10 -31.12
CA GLU A 36 20.03 25.18 -30.20
C GLU A 36 18.52 25.28 -30.03
N LYS A 37 17.75 25.15 -31.11
CA LYS A 37 16.29 25.24 -31.05
C LYS A 37 15.67 24.10 -30.24
N THR A 38 16.11 22.87 -30.48
CA THR A 38 15.67 21.69 -29.70
C THR A 38 16.04 21.83 -28.23
N ARG A 39 17.19 22.45 -27.93
CA ARG A 39 17.60 22.74 -26.55
C ARG A 39 16.68 23.74 -25.88
N GLU A 40 16.37 24.86 -26.54
CA GLU A 40 15.43 25.85 -26.04
C GLU A 40 14.06 25.23 -25.76
N ASP A 41 13.53 24.47 -26.72
CA ASP A 41 12.23 23.79 -26.59
C ASP A 41 12.24 22.78 -25.43
N ALA A 42 13.35 22.07 -25.21
CA ALA A 42 13.50 21.13 -24.10
C ALA A 42 13.61 21.84 -22.74
N VAL A 43 14.30 22.98 -22.67
CA VAL A 43 14.38 23.80 -21.44
C VAL A 43 13.01 24.41 -21.13
N GLU A 44 12.31 24.93 -22.13
CA GLU A 44 10.95 25.45 -21.97
C GLU A 44 10.00 24.34 -21.47
N ALA A 45 10.01 23.17 -22.10
CA ALA A 45 9.22 22.02 -21.66
C ALA A 45 9.55 21.61 -20.21
N TYR A 46 10.82 21.64 -19.82
CA TYR A 46 11.24 21.38 -18.44
C TYR A 46 10.65 22.39 -17.45
N GLU A 47 10.68 23.69 -17.77
CA GLU A 47 10.15 24.77 -16.92
C GLU A 47 8.63 24.65 -16.73
N TYR A 48 7.90 24.20 -17.76
CA TYR A 48 6.47 23.88 -17.66
C TYR A 48 6.17 22.52 -16.99
N GLY A 49 7.19 21.74 -16.63
CA GLY A 49 7.04 20.40 -16.03
C GLY A 49 6.60 19.32 -17.02
N CYS A 50 6.75 19.56 -18.32
CA CYS A 50 6.43 18.62 -19.41
C CYS A 50 7.58 17.63 -19.65
N TYR A 51 7.96 16.85 -18.63
CA TYR A 51 9.13 15.97 -18.68
C TYR A 51 9.08 14.87 -19.76
N GLU A 52 7.88 14.41 -20.13
CA GLU A 52 7.69 13.48 -21.26
C GLU A 52 8.09 14.12 -22.59
N THR A 53 7.73 15.39 -22.79
CA THR A 53 8.15 16.16 -23.96
C THR A 53 9.67 16.35 -24.00
N VAL A 54 10.30 16.58 -22.84
CA VAL A 54 11.77 16.62 -22.74
C VAL A 54 12.37 15.30 -23.21
N GLY A 55 11.87 14.18 -22.70
CA GLY A 55 12.30 12.84 -23.10
C GLY A 55 12.13 12.61 -24.60
N TYR A 56 10.98 12.96 -25.17
CA TYR A 56 10.72 12.85 -26.61
C TYR A 56 11.74 13.61 -27.46
N LEU A 57 12.03 14.88 -27.12
CA LEU A 57 12.99 15.70 -27.85
C LEU A 57 14.41 15.12 -27.79
N LEU A 58 14.84 14.67 -26.61
CA LEU A 58 16.15 14.03 -26.41
C LEU A 58 16.29 12.74 -27.22
N ASN A 59 15.29 11.84 -27.16
CA ASN A 59 15.31 10.59 -27.91
C ASN A 59 15.31 10.85 -29.42
N ARG A 60 14.48 11.77 -29.90
CA ARG A 60 14.46 12.15 -31.32
C ARG A 60 15.82 12.66 -31.79
N ALA A 61 16.45 13.56 -31.04
CA ALA A 61 17.74 14.12 -31.40
C ALA A 61 18.85 13.05 -31.38
N TYR A 62 18.82 12.14 -30.39
CA TYR A 62 19.70 10.97 -30.36
C TYR A 62 19.55 10.13 -31.63
N PHE A 63 18.32 9.74 -32.01
CA PHE A 63 18.09 8.96 -33.24
C PHE A 63 18.61 9.66 -34.50
N SER A 64 18.39 10.97 -34.64
CA SER A 64 18.89 11.74 -35.79
C SER A 64 20.41 11.84 -35.83
N TYR A 65 21.07 11.91 -34.67
CA TYR A 65 22.53 11.93 -34.58
C TYR A 65 23.16 10.59 -34.98
N PHE A 66 22.56 9.47 -34.58
CA PHE A 66 23.09 8.12 -34.86
C PHE A 66 22.77 7.56 -36.24
N GLN A 67 21.78 8.11 -36.95
CA GLN A 67 21.64 7.81 -38.39
C GLN A 67 22.85 8.30 -39.21
N ASN A 68 23.69 9.16 -38.63
CA ASN A 68 24.82 9.82 -39.31
C ASN A 68 26.21 9.42 -38.77
N ARG A 69 26.31 8.54 -37.74
CA ARG A 69 27.58 8.13 -37.07
C ARG A 69 27.50 6.74 -36.42
N GLU A 70 28.64 6.13 -36.10
CA GLU A 70 28.68 4.92 -35.27
C GLU A 70 28.10 5.17 -33.87
N LYS A 71 27.42 4.15 -33.32
CA LYS A 71 26.77 4.22 -32.00
C LYS A 71 27.80 4.38 -30.88
N VAL A 72 27.68 5.46 -30.10
CA VAL A 72 28.51 5.69 -28.91
C VAL A 72 27.77 5.09 -27.71
N GLU A 73 28.28 3.97 -27.23
CA GLU A 73 27.67 3.20 -26.13
C GLU A 73 27.46 4.03 -24.85
N ALA A 74 28.40 4.93 -24.53
CA ALA A 74 28.31 5.81 -23.37
C ALA A 74 27.13 6.79 -23.46
N GLU A 75 26.89 7.40 -24.62
CA GLU A 75 25.78 8.34 -24.83
C GLU A 75 24.43 7.62 -24.78
N ALA A 76 24.37 6.40 -25.30
CA ALA A 76 23.20 5.53 -25.22
C ALA A 76 22.83 5.19 -23.76
N LYS A 77 23.85 4.83 -22.96
CA LYS A 77 23.69 4.49 -21.55
C LYS A 77 23.22 5.70 -20.74
N GLN A 78 23.79 6.87 -21.00
CA GLN A 78 23.40 8.10 -20.32
C GLN A 78 21.97 8.51 -20.67
N LEU A 79 21.56 8.44 -21.95
CA LEU A 79 20.18 8.73 -22.34
C LEU A 79 19.19 7.74 -21.73
N LYS A 80 19.54 6.45 -21.67
CA LYS A 80 18.72 5.44 -20.99
C LYS A 80 18.48 5.82 -19.52
N GLN A 81 19.53 6.16 -18.79
CA GLN A 81 19.42 6.60 -17.40
C GLN A 81 18.56 7.86 -17.24
N ILE A 82 18.66 8.81 -18.16
CA ILE A 82 17.83 10.02 -18.16
C ILE A 82 16.35 9.69 -18.40
N ASN A 83 16.05 8.77 -19.32
CA ASN A 83 14.68 8.31 -19.52
C ASN A 83 14.13 7.60 -18.27
N GLU A 84 14.94 6.80 -17.57
CA GLU A 84 14.54 6.19 -16.29
C GLU A 84 14.21 7.27 -15.23
N HIS A 85 15.03 8.33 -15.13
CA HIS A 85 14.73 9.47 -14.26
C HIS A 85 13.44 10.21 -14.64
N ILE A 86 13.16 10.39 -15.94
CA ILE A 86 11.93 11.03 -16.43
C ILE A 86 10.69 10.22 -16.02
N GLU A 87 10.74 8.89 -16.14
CA GLU A 87 9.64 8.03 -15.69
C GLU A 87 9.43 8.11 -14.17
N ASP A 88 10.51 8.14 -13.37
CA ASP A 88 10.42 8.33 -11.92
C ASP A 88 9.82 9.71 -11.57
N ILE A 89 10.20 10.78 -12.28
CA ILE A 89 9.63 12.13 -12.08
C ILE A 89 8.13 12.14 -12.45
N ARG A 90 7.73 11.44 -13.51
CA ARG A 90 6.34 11.37 -13.99
C ARG A 90 5.44 10.65 -12.98
N THR A 91 5.93 9.53 -12.43
CA THR A 91 5.18 8.68 -11.49
C THR A 91 5.14 9.26 -10.06
N TYR A 92 6.10 10.14 -9.71
CA TYR A 92 6.18 10.80 -8.40
C TYR A 92 4.84 11.38 -7.91
N ARG A 93 4.14 12.13 -8.78
CA ARG A 93 2.92 12.87 -8.41
C ARG A 93 1.68 12.01 -8.21
N VAL A 94 1.64 10.78 -8.75
CA VAL A 94 0.37 10.03 -8.86
C VAL A 94 0.34 8.82 -7.93
N GLU A 95 1.48 8.14 -7.72
CA GLU A 95 1.49 6.79 -7.18
C GLU A 95 2.30 6.65 -5.88
N LYS A 96 3.47 7.31 -5.76
CA LYS A 96 4.43 6.98 -4.69
C LYS A 96 4.28 7.76 -3.39
N GLU A 97 3.85 9.02 -3.40
CA GLU A 97 3.52 9.72 -2.14
C GLU A 97 2.36 9.02 -1.40
N LYS A 98 1.39 8.50 -2.17
CA LYS A 98 0.26 7.73 -1.64
C LYS A 98 0.68 6.37 -1.08
N ILE A 99 1.69 5.73 -1.66
CA ILE A 99 2.23 4.46 -1.16
C ILE A 99 2.75 4.61 0.29
N TYR A 100 3.41 5.71 0.63
CA TYR A 100 3.88 5.88 2.00
C TYR A 100 2.76 6.20 2.99
N ASP A 101 1.68 6.88 2.54
CA ASP A 101 0.51 7.10 3.39
C ASP A 101 -0.19 5.79 3.76
N ILE A 102 -0.32 4.85 2.82
CA ILE A 102 -0.89 3.52 3.10
C ILE A 102 0.04 2.62 3.93
N CYS A 103 1.31 3.01 4.14
CA CYS A 103 2.24 2.29 5.01
C CYS A 103 2.17 2.74 6.48
N LEU A 104 1.37 3.79 6.79
CA LEU A 104 1.23 4.31 8.14
C LEU A 104 0.45 3.33 9.00
N ASP A 105 1.00 2.98 10.17
CA ASP A 105 0.28 2.17 11.15
C ASP A 105 -1.02 2.85 11.55
N SER A 106 -2.06 2.06 11.81
CA SER A 106 -3.25 2.60 12.44
C SER A 106 -2.90 3.09 13.84
N GLU A 107 -3.70 4.03 14.35
CA GLU A 107 -3.69 4.28 15.79
C GLU A 107 -4.15 3.02 16.54
N PRO A 108 -3.58 2.72 17.71
CA PRO A 108 -4.05 1.65 18.57
C PRO A 108 -5.44 1.99 19.12
N ILE A 109 -6.38 1.04 19.03
CA ILE A 109 -7.75 1.21 19.53
C ILE A 109 -8.04 0.18 20.62
N GLU A 110 -8.60 0.64 21.74
CA GLU A 110 -9.10 -0.23 22.80
C GLU A 110 -10.49 -0.80 22.48
N PHE A 111 -10.58 -2.12 22.47
CA PHE A 111 -11.82 -2.87 22.32
C PHE A 111 -12.26 -3.50 23.66
N ASP A 112 -13.58 -3.58 23.85
CA ASP A 112 -14.21 -4.22 25.00
C ASP A 112 -15.47 -4.98 24.54
N GLY A 113 -15.30 -6.30 24.39
CA GLY A 113 -16.30 -7.25 23.91
C GLY A 113 -15.76 -8.13 22.78
N ASP A 114 -16.65 -8.90 22.18
CA ASP A 114 -16.33 -9.71 21.02
C ASP A 114 -15.89 -8.84 19.85
N ILE A 115 -14.74 -9.18 19.27
CA ILE A 115 -14.23 -8.57 18.05
C ILE A 115 -14.22 -9.58 16.91
N ILE A 116 -14.38 -9.06 15.70
CA ILE A 116 -14.14 -9.81 14.48
C ILE A 116 -13.06 -9.13 13.63
N ILE A 117 -12.30 -9.94 12.90
CA ILE A 117 -11.33 -9.50 11.90
C ILE A 117 -11.79 -10.05 10.55
N THR A 118 -12.00 -9.17 9.57
CA THR A 118 -12.54 -9.54 8.25
C THR A 118 -12.39 -8.39 7.26
N ASP A 119 -12.56 -8.66 5.96
CA ASP A 119 -12.78 -7.62 4.96
C ASP A 119 -14.08 -6.84 5.26
N PRO A 120 -14.05 -5.50 5.31
CA PRO A 120 -15.24 -4.69 5.55
C PRO A 120 -16.40 -4.96 4.58
N SER A 121 -16.13 -5.44 3.36
CA SER A 121 -17.16 -5.82 2.37
C SER A 121 -18.06 -6.95 2.88
N TYR A 122 -17.57 -7.86 3.71
CA TYR A 122 -18.36 -8.96 4.27
C TYR A 122 -19.39 -8.52 5.32
N ILE A 123 -19.20 -7.36 5.92
CA ILE A 123 -20.12 -6.80 6.94
C ILE A 123 -21.35 -6.17 6.28
N LEU A 124 -21.22 -5.74 5.01
CA LEU A 124 -22.27 -5.02 4.31
C LEU A 124 -23.51 -5.88 4.05
N LYS A 125 -24.68 -5.24 4.04
CA LYS A 125 -25.95 -5.93 3.74
C LYS A 125 -26.04 -6.24 2.25
N LYS A 126 -26.14 -7.52 1.90
CA LYS A 126 -26.29 -8.05 0.51
C LYS A 126 -27.22 -7.26 -0.40
N MET A 127 -28.41 -6.90 0.08
CA MET A 127 -29.41 -6.18 -0.74
C MET A 127 -28.98 -4.76 -1.11
N LEU A 128 -27.94 -4.21 -0.47
CA LEU A 128 -27.50 -2.82 -0.58
C LEU A 128 -25.99 -2.68 -0.82
N GLU A 129 -25.25 -3.80 -0.99
CA GLU A 129 -23.78 -3.85 -1.01
C GLU A 129 -23.16 -2.77 -1.90
N ARG A 130 -23.61 -2.61 -3.14
CA ARG A 130 -23.03 -1.62 -4.06
C ARG A 130 -23.22 -0.17 -3.59
N ASN A 131 -24.41 0.16 -3.08
CA ASN A 131 -24.71 1.51 -2.57
C ASN A 131 -24.00 1.76 -1.24
N HIS A 132 -23.92 0.73 -0.38
CA HIS A 132 -23.31 0.87 0.93
C HIS A 132 -21.79 0.92 0.85
N TRP A 133 -21.17 0.14 -0.04
CA TRP A 133 -19.74 0.14 -0.28
C TRP A 133 -19.25 1.51 -0.75
N GLU A 134 -19.94 2.10 -1.72
CA GLU A 134 -19.65 3.47 -2.17
C GLU A 134 -19.86 4.50 -1.03
N ARG A 135 -20.95 4.36 -0.25
CA ARG A 135 -21.27 5.30 0.84
C ARG A 135 -20.29 5.29 2.00
N CYS A 136 -19.70 4.14 2.34
CA CYS A 136 -18.64 4.06 3.35
C CYS A 136 -17.25 4.31 2.76
N GLY A 137 -17.15 4.86 1.54
CA GLY A 137 -15.84 5.14 0.93
C GLY A 137 -15.01 3.87 0.76
N HIS A 138 -15.65 2.78 0.33
CA HIS A 138 -15.03 1.46 0.16
C HIS A 138 -14.41 0.99 1.48
N GLY A 139 -15.19 0.95 2.56
CA GLY A 139 -14.76 0.44 3.87
C GLY A 139 -14.02 1.44 4.76
N SER A 140 -13.50 2.54 4.23
CA SER A 140 -12.73 3.54 5.00
C SER A 140 -13.55 4.35 6.01
N ASN A 141 -14.86 4.50 5.78
CA ASN A 141 -15.76 5.35 6.57
C ASN A 141 -16.98 4.57 7.07
N MET A 142 -16.77 3.69 8.05
CA MET A 142 -17.83 2.86 8.64
C MET A 142 -18.71 3.63 9.63
N GLU A 143 -18.29 4.82 10.08
CA GLU A 143 -19.09 5.70 10.94
C GLU A 143 -20.45 6.07 10.33
N VAL A 144 -20.57 6.13 9.00
CA VAL A 144 -21.84 6.39 8.29
C VAL A 144 -22.93 5.37 8.59
N PHE A 145 -22.55 4.19 9.09
CA PHE A 145 -23.44 3.11 9.51
C PHE A 145 -23.54 2.95 11.03
N GLY A 146 -22.95 3.87 11.79
CA GLY A 146 -23.04 3.93 13.25
C GLY A 146 -22.02 3.06 14.00
N PHE A 147 -20.94 2.64 13.32
CA PHE A 147 -19.78 2.06 13.98
C PHE A 147 -19.02 3.16 14.74
N THR A 148 -18.65 2.88 15.98
CA THR A 148 -17.94 3.86 16.83
C THR A 148 -16.54 3.41 17.21
N LYS A 149 -16.27 2.11 17.11
CA LYS A 149 -14.96 1.52 17.34
C LYS A 149 -14.66 0.49 16.26
N TYR A 150 -13.83 0.89 15.30
CA TYR A 150 -13.34 0.00 14.26
C TYR A 150 -11.97 0.44 13.79
N ILE A 151 -11.24 -0.48 13.18
CA ILE A 151 -10.04 -0.19 12.40
C ILE A 151 -10.31 -0.70 10.99
N THR A 152 -9.92 0.04 9.96
CA THR A 152 -9.86 -0.44 8.58
C THR A 152 -8.54 0.00 7.96
N HIS A 153 -7.94 -0.87 7.15
CA HIS A 153 -6.67 -0.61 6.50
C HIS A 153 -6.59 -1.32 5.15
N ASP A 154 -5.94 -0.70 4.17
CA ASP A 154 -5.61 -1.34 2.88
C ASP A 154 -4.60 -2.46 3.13
N THR A 155 -4.70 -3.58 2.44
CA THR A 155 -3.74 -4.67 2.61
C THR A 155 -2.41 -4.43 1.89
N ILE A 156 -2.31 -3.39 1.06
CA ILE A 156 -1.17 -3.00 0.23
C ILE A 156 -0.93 -3.96 -0.94
N CYS A 157 -0.94 -5.28 -0.71
CA CYS A 157 -0.75 -6.29 -1.76
C CYS A 157 -2.05 -6.86 -2.37
N GLY A 158 -3.23 -6.42 -1.94
CA GLY A 158 -4.53 -6.81 -2.52
C GLY A 158 -5.23 -7.98 -1.84
N ASP A 159 -5.93 -8.80 -2.63
CA ASP A 159 -6.78 -9.91 -2.16
C ASP A 159 -5.95 -11.14 -1.76
N TRP A 160 -6.23 -11.67 -0.56
CA TRP A 160 -5.74 -12.99 -0.13
C TRP A 160 -6.50 -13.55 1.08
N SER A 161 -6.19 -14.81 1.42
CA SER A 161 -6.62 -15.48 2.66
C SER A 161 -5.59 -15.31 3.79
N CYS A 162 -6.08 -15.05 5.00
CA CYS A 162 -5.29 -14.72 6.17
C CYS A 162 -5.49 -15.76 7.28
N CYS A 163 -4.44 -15.89 8.11
CA CYS A 163 -4.50 -16.64 9.36
C CYS A 163 -4.30 -15.67 10.53
N THR A 164 -5.03 -15.93 11.62
CA THR A 164 -4.81 -15.28 12.92
C THR A 164 -4.16 -16.28 13.85
N TYR A 165 -3.01 -15.93 14.39
CA TYR A 165 -2.22 -16.77 15.29
C TYR A 165 -2.26 -16.18 16.69
N ASN A 166 -2.33 -17.05 17.70
CA ASN A 166 -1.98 -16.69 19.07
C ASN A 166 -0.46 -16.52 19.15
N THR A 167 0.04 -15.35 19.54
CA THR A 167 1.48 -15.08 19.55
C THR A 167 2.21 -15.72 20.72
N ASP A 168 1.49 -16.15 21.77
CA ASP A 168 2.06 -16.81 22.93
C ASP A 168 2.27 -18.31 22.67
N THR A 169 1.38 -18.95 21.90
CA THR A 169 1.41 -20.40 21.62
C THR A 169 1.86 -20.74 20.20
N GLY A 170 1.74 -19.80 19.26
CA GLY A 170 1.93 -20.03 17.82
C GLY A 170 0.75 -20.72 17.13
N GLU A 171 -0.32 -21.04 17.86
CA GLU A 171 -1.47 -21.76 17.32
C GLU A 171 -2.38 -20.86 16.47
N VAL A 172 -2.97 -21.42 15.41
CA VAL A 172 -4.00 -20.74 14.63
C VAL A 172 -5.29 -20.64 15.46
N ILE A 173 -5.80 -19.43 15.61
CA ILE A 173 -7.04 -19.12 16.36
C ILE A 173 -8.17 -18.62 15.46
N GLY A 174 -7.92 -18.44 14.16
CA GLY A 174 -8.95 -18.11 13.18
C GLY A 174 -8.40 -17.78 11.80
N HIS A 175 -9.31 -17.60 10.86
CA HIS A 175 -8.99 -17.23 9.48
C HIS A 175 -9.88 -16.07 9.05
N PHE A 176 -9.35 -15.22 8.18
CA PHE A 176 -10.15 -14.16 7.57
C PHE A 176 -9.72 -13.91 6.14
N SER A 177 -10.60 -13.30 5.35
CA SER A 177 -10.31 -12.96 3.95
C SER A 177 -10.26 -11.44 3.78
N ALA A 178 -9.56 -11.01 2.73
CA ALA A 178 -9.36 -9.60 2.36
C ALA A 178 -9.71 -9.34 0.88
N ASP A 179 -10.82 -9.92 0.40
CA ASP A 179 -11.25 -9.92 -1.02
C ASP A 179 -11.33 -8.53 -1.69
N ALA A 180 -11.56 -7.48 -0.93
CA ALA A 180 -11.59 -6.10 -1.42
C ALA A 180 -10.23 -5.40 -1.31
N GLY A 181 -9.17 -6.11 -0.95
CA GLY A 181 -7.85 -5.55 -0.63
C GLY A 181 -7.85 -4.81 0.71
N MET A 182 -8.72 -5.21 1.65
CA MET A 182 -8.86 -4.52 2.93
C MET A 182 -8.96 -5.48 4.11
N VAL A 183 -8.46 -5.02 5.26
CA VAL A 183 -8.69 -5.67 6.54
C VAL A 183 -9.36 -4.69 7.49
N GLY A 184 -10.29 -5.18 8.30
CA GLY A 184 -10.86 -4.41 9.39
C GLY A 184 -11.12 -5.21 10.65
N VAL A 185 -11.14 -4.47 11.76
CA VAL A 185 -11.40 -4.98 13.11
C VAL A 185 -12.64 -4.28 13.65
N PHE A 186 -13.63 -5.05 14.07
CA PHE A 186 -14.94 -4.51 14.46
C PHE A 186 -15.47 -5.15 15.73
N LEU A 187 -16.21 -4.37 16.52
CA LEU A 187 -17.05 -4.94 17.58
C LEU A 187 -18.22 -5.73 16.95
N LEU A 188 -18.32 -7.02 17.28
CA LEU A 188 -19.38 -7.90 16.74
C LEU A 188 -20.78 -7.34 17.06
N LYS A 189 -20.96 -6.75 18.25
CA LYS A 189 -22.24 -6.12 18.63
C LYS A 189 -22.65 -4.95 17.72
N GLU A 190 -21.68 -4.18 17.19
CA GLU A 190 -21.96 -3.07 16.28
C GLU A 190 -22.28 -3.60 14.88
N VAL A 191 -21.54 -4.63 14.45
CA VAL A 191 -21.83 -5.37 13.21
C VAL A 191 -23.26 -5.91 13.22
N LEU A 192 -23.67 -6.59 14.28
CA LEU A 192 -25.03 -7.15 14.41
C LEU A 192 -26.12 -6.07 14.57
N LYS A 193 -25.80 -4.93 15.17
CA LYS A 193 -26.74 -3.78 15.22
C LYS A 193 -27.00 -3.23 13.83
N TYR A 194 -25.97 -3.10 13.01
CA TYR A 194 -26.09 -2.63 11.63
C TYR A 194 -26.72 -3.71 10.72
N ASN A 195 -26.19 -4.93 10.76
CA ASN A 195 -26.57 -6.09 9.96
C ASN A 195 -26.93 -7.30 10.85
N PRO A 196 -28.19 -7.39 11.34
CA PRO A 196 -28.62 -8.46 12.24
C PRO A 196 -28.53 -9.88 11.67
N ASP A 197 -28.51 -10.01 10.34
CA ASP A 197 -28.42 -11.30 9.64
C ASP A 197 -26.97 -11.75 9.44
N PHE A 198 -25.98 -10.97 9.90
CA PHE A 198 -24.56 -11.32 9.77
C PHE A 198 -24.22 -12.55 10.63
N ASP A 199 -23.80 -13.62 9.97
CA ASP A 199 -23.47 -14.89 10.62
C ASP A 199 -22.13 -15.49 10.13
N TYR A 200 -21.29 -14.71 9.45
CA TYR A 200 -20.08 -15.24 8.81
C TYR A 200 -19.05 -15.72 9.83
N HIS A 201 -18.95 -15.05 10.97
CA HIS A 201 -18.19 -15.51 12.15
C HIS A 201 -18.61 -16.90 12.67
N ILE A 202 -19.73 -17.46 12.21
CA ILE A 202 -20.22 -18.81 12.55
C ILE A 202 -20.23 -19.72 11.32
N LYS A 203 -20.84 -19.28 10.21
CA LYS A 203 -21.08 -20.11 9.01
C LYS A 203 -19.95 -20.06 7.99
N LYS A 204 -19.06 -19.07 8.10
CA LYS A 204 -17.92 -18.84 7.20
C LYS A 204 -16.65 -18.51 7.99
N PRO A 205 -16.20 -19.40 8.89
CA PRO A 205 -15.03 -19.15 9.73
C PRO A 205 -13.73 -18.94 8.94
N TRP A 206 -13.71 -19.27 7.64
CA TRP A 206 -12.58 -18.98 6.74
C TRP A 206 -12.51 -17.52 6.30
N THR A 207 -13.59 -16.73 6.43
CA THR A 207 -13.61 -15.31 6.03
C THR A 207 -13.61 -14.34 7.21
N THR A 208 -13.79 -14.84 8.43
CA THR A 208 -13.98 -13.99 9.61
C THR A 208 -13.42 -14.66 10.87
N THR A 209 -12.31 -14.11 11.37
CA THR A 209 -11.80 -14.47 12.68
C THR A 209 -12.71 -13.88 13.75
N TRP A 210 -13.09 -14.67 14.75
CA TRP A 210 -13.87 -14.22 15.89
C TRP A 210 -13.10 -14.41 17.20
N ILE A 211 -12.76 -13.31 17.85
CA ILE A 211 -12.09 -13.30 19.15
C ILE A 211 -13.12 -12.90 20.21
N ARG A 212 -13.45 -13.87 21.06
CA ARG A 212 -14.50 -13.75 22.07
C ARG A 212 -14.00 -13.04 23.32
N ASN A 213 -14.88 -12.27 23.95
CA ASN A 213 -14.67 -11.67 25.27
C ASN A 213 -13.38 -10.86 25.38
N PHE A 214 -12.94 -10.23 24.29
CA PHE A 214 -11.69 -9.51 24.25
C PHE A 214 -11.78 -8.19 25.02
N LYS A 215 -10.76 -7.90 25.82
CA LYS A 215 -10.48 -6.57 26.33
C LYS A 215 -9.02 -6.26 26.17
N GLY A 216 -8.72 -5.24 25.38
CA GLY A 216 -7.34 -4.87 25.10
C GLY A 216 -7.25 -3.94 23.91
N THR A 217 -6.03 -3.80 23.42
CA THR A 217 -5.68 -2.89 22.34
C THR A 217 -5.44 -3.69 21.07
N VAL A 218 -5.94 -3.19 19.95
CA VAL A 218 -5.65 -3.71 18.62
C VAL A 218 -5.08 -2.59 17.77
N GLN A 219 -4.10 -2.93 16.93
CA GLN A 219 -3.47 -2.03 15.97
C GLN A 219 -3.27 -2.77 14.66
N VAL A 220 -3.42 -2.08 13.54
CA VAL A 220 -2.95 -2.59 12.25
C VAL A 220 -1.59 -1.96 11.98
N ILE A 221 -0.58 -2.81 11.80
CA ILE A 221 0.80 -2.38 11.56
C ILE A 221 1.28 -2.80 10.18
N VAL A 222 2.22 -2.02 9.64
CA VAL A 222 2.89 -2.29 8.37
C VAL A 222 4.37 -2.58 8.60
N LYS A 223 4.85 -3.68 8.02
CA LYS A 223 6.26 -4.14 8.08
C LYS A 223 6.89 -4.14 6.71
N GLU A 224 8.19 -3.85 6.65
CA GLU A 224 9.03 -4.09 5.48
C GLU A 224 9.41 -5.58 5.45
N GLU A 225 9.14 -6.25 4.33
CA GLU A 225 9.62 -7.60 4.05
C GLU A 225 10.41 -7.62 2.74
N PRO A 226 11.62 -8.20 2.72
CA PRO A 226 12.36 -8.39 1.49
C PRO A 226 11.61 -9.43 0.63
N TYR A 227 11.36 -9.07 -0.62
CA TYR A 227 10.82 -9.99 -1.61
C TYR A 227 11.90 -10.29 -2.64
N GLU A 228 12.23 -11.58 -2.74
CA GLU A 228 13.14 -12.12 -3.73
C GLU A 228 12.34 -12.70 -4.89
N HIS A 229 12.40 -12.06 -6.06
CA HIS A 229 11.85 -12.66 -7.27
C HIS A 229 12.89 -13.64 -7.85
N GLU A 230 12.62 -14.95 -7.74
CA GLU A 230 13.58 -16.03 -8.07
C GLU A 230 14.17 -15.94 -9.49
N GLU A 231 13.43 -15.37 -10.44
CA GLU A 231 13.86 -15.32 -11.85
C GLU A 231 14.88 -14.22 -12.17
N ASP A 232 14.91 -13.12 -11.40
CA ASP A 232 15.67 -11.91 -11.76
C ASP A 232 16.67 -11.43 -10.69
N TRP A 233 16.73 -12.07 -9.51
CA TRP A 233 17.56 -11.62 -8.35
C TRP A 233 17.37 -10.13 -8.00
N LEU A 234 16.22 -9.55 -8.35
CA LEU A 234 15.86 -8.20 -7.96
C LEU A 234 15.27 -8.24 -6.55
N TYR A 235 15.93 -7.54 -5.62
CA TYR A 235 15.44 -7.31 -4.28
C TYR A 235 14.45 -6.13 -4.32
N PHE A 236 13.18 -6.43 -4.06
CA PHE A 236 12.18 -5.41 -3.80
C PHE A 236 11.83 -5.42 -2.31
N MET A 237 11.61 -4.23 -1.74
CA MET A 237 10.98 -4.13 -0.42
C MET A 237 9.47 -4.19 -0.63
N ASN A 238 8.85 -5.25 -0.13
CA ASN A 238 7.41 -5.33 0.00
C ASN A 238 6.99 -4.77 1.36
N TYR A 239 5.76 -4.28 1.43
CA TYR A 239 5.12 -3.87 2.67
C TYR A 239 3.99 -4.83 2.96
N VAL A 240 4.01 -5.45 4.13
CA VAL A 240 2.97 -6.38 4.58
C VAL A 240 2.22 -5.81 5.77
N VAL A 241 0.95 -6.16 5.86
CA VAL A 241 0.04 -5.68 6.89
C VAL A 241 -0.22 -6.79 7.91
N GLU A 242 -0.15 -6.43 9.19
CA GLU A 242 -0.49 -7.31 10.30
C GLU A 242 -1.52 -6.67 11.24
N VAL A 243 -2.50 -7.44 11.69
CA VAL A 243 -3.44 -7.04 12.74
C VAL A 243 -2.91 -7.56 14.08
N VAL A 244 -2.38 -6.70 14.92
CA VAL A 244 -1.77 -7.06 16.20
C VAL A 244 -2.71 -6.69 17.34
N GLY A 245 -2.98 -7.66 18.22
CA GLY A 245 -3.80 -7.44 19.40
C GLY A 245 -3.15 -7.93 20.68
N HIS A 246 -3.30 -7.13 21.73
CA HIS A 246 -2.83 -7.43 23.08
C HIS A 246 -3.93 -7.16 24.10
N GLY A 247 -4.33 -8.20 24.82
CA GLY A 247 -5.41 -8.07 25.78
C GLY A 247 -5.60 -9.31 26.63
N ILE A 248 -6.81 -9.43 27.18
CA ILE A 248 -7.24 -10.56 27.98
C ILE A 248 -8.63 -11.03 27.54
N ASN A 249 -8.92 -12.29 27.83
CA ASN A 249 -10.28 -12.78 27.90
C ASN A 249 -10.92 -12.25 29.19
N LYS A 250 -11.99 -11.47 29.07
CA LYS A 250 -12.69 -10.88 30.24
C LYS A 250 -13.31 -11.90 31.18
N GLU A 251 -13.65 -13.08 30.68
CA GLU A 251 -14.29 -14.12 31.49
C GLU A 251 -13.27 -14.98 32.22
N THR A 252 -12.17 -15.36 31.55
CA THR A 252 -11.16 -16.26 32.15
C THR A 252 -9.99 -15.51 32.78
N GLY A 253 -9.76 -14.25 32.39
CA GLY A 253 -8.59 -13.46 32.79
C GLY A 253 -7.30 -13.84 32.07
N GLU A 254 -7.35 -14.83 31.15
CA GLU A 254 -6.19 -15.30 30.42
C GLU A 254 -5.76 -14.30 29.34
N PRO A 255 -4.45 -14.19 29.05
CA PRO A 255 -3.97 -13.37 27.94
C PRO A 255 -4.57 -13.80 26.60
N ILE A 256 -4.90 -12.81 25.78
CA ILE A 256 -5.20 -12.98 24.36
C ILE A 256 -4.24 -12.04 23.60
N ASN A 257 -3.12 -12.60 23.15
CA ASN A 257 -2.18 -11.92 22.25
C ASN A 257 -2.27 -12.58 20.88
N PHE A 258 -2.44 -11.78 19.83
CA PHE A 258 -2.62 -12.32 18.49
C PHE A 258 -2.00 -11.48 17.39
N VAL A 259 -1.73 -12.14 16.27
CA VAL A 259 -1.34 -11.51 15.00
C VAL A 259 -2.15 -12.11 13.86
N GLY A 260 -2.87 -11.27 13.14
CA GLY A 260 -3.53 -11.61 11.87
C GLY A 260 -2.64 -11.20 10.71
N LYS A 261 -2.29 -12.13 9.82
CA LYS A 261 -1.43 -11.86 8.66
C LYS A 261 -1.77 -12.76 7.48
N GLN A 262 -1.23 -12.45 6.30
CA GLN A 262 -1.37 -13.29 5.10
C GLN A 262 -0.93 -14.73 5.39
N ALA A 263 -1.74 -15.71 4.98
CA ALA A 263 -1.36 -17.11 5.06
C ALA A 263 -0.33 -17.41 3.97
N MET A 264 0.81 -18.00 4.33
CA MET A 264 1.72 -18.57 3.33
C MET A 264 1.07 -19.84 2.77
N GLU A 265 1.07 -20.02 1.45
CA GLU A 265 0.41 -21.14 0.72
C GLU A 265 0.84 -22.56 1.13
N ASN A 266 1.69 -22.73 2.15
CA ASN A 266 2.28 -24.01 2.55
C ASN A 266 1.92 -24.47 3.98
N GLU A 267 0.87 -23.93 4.60
CA GLU A 267 0.36 -24.42 5.90
C GLU A 267 -1.00 -25.13 5.76
N GLU A 268 -1.10 -26.10 4.85
CA GLU A 268 -2.12 -27.18 4.87
C GLU A 268 -1.57 -28.49 5.43
#